data_AF-A0A967WSQ2-F1
#
_entry.id   AF-A0A967WSQ2-F1
#
_cell.length_a   1.000
_cell.length_b   1.000
_cell.length_c   1.000
_cell.angle_alpha   90.00
_cell.angle_beta   90.00
_cell.angle_gamma   90.00
#
_symmetry.space_group_name_H-M   'P 1'
#
loop_
_entity.id
_entity.type
_entity.pdbx_description
1 polymer ?
#
loop_
_entity_poly.entity_id
_entity_poly.type
_entity_poly.pdbx_seq_one_letter_code
_entity_poly.pdbx_strand_id
1 'polypeptide(L)'
;MSTSFDTFMKDPAEVLDYKFDWAPETNGTGNSDWLAAGETITSHTITVPTGITVDSSALSDANTSVTVWLSGGTAGTDYAVECEIDTTAGRTAKRTMMIAVRER
;
A
#
# COMPACT_ATOMS: atom_id res chain seq x y z
N MET A 1 11.82 5.96 19.16
CA MET A 1 10.95 4.81 18.83
C MET A 1 11.14 4.56 17.34
N SER A 2 11.66 3.41 16.94
CA SER A 2 11.83 3.07 15.52
C SER A 2 10.54 2.41 15.05
N THR A 3 9.72 3.15 14.30
CA THR A 3 8.63 2.58 13.52
C THR A 3 9.25 2.02 12.25
N SER A 4 9.40 0.70 12.17
CA SER A 4 9.86 0.04 10.95
C SER A 4 8.69 -0.02 9.97
N PHE A 5 8.87 0.50 8.76
CA PHE A 5 7.92 0.38 7.65
C PHE A 5 8.46 -0.61 6.63
N ASP A 6 7.57 -1.28 5.90
CA ASP A 6 7.98 -2.07 4.73
C ASP A 6 8.58 -1.12 3.69
N THR A 7 9.77 -1.46 3.20
CA THR A 7 10.48 -0.67 2.19
C THR A 7 10.61 -1.46 0.90
N PHE A 8 10.14 -0.88 -0.19
CA PHE A 8 10.24 -1.43 -1.54
C PHE A 8 11.10 -0.51 -2.42
N MET A 9 11.78 -1.08 -3.41
CA MET A 9 12.64 -0.34 -4.33
C MET A 9 12.03 -0.28 -5.73
N LYS A 10 12.15 0.86 -6.41
CA LYS A 10 11.84 1.01 -7.84
C LYS A 10 12.79 1.96 -8.55
N ASP A 11 12.87 1.81 -9.87
CA ASP A 11 13.48 2.81 -10.74
C ASP A 11 12.51 3.98 -11.02
N PRO A 12 12.99 5.24 -11.13
CA PRO A 12 12.17 6.39 -11.51
C PRO A 12 11.31 6.18 -12.77
N ALA A 13 11.82 5.45 -13.76
CA ALA A 13 11.15 5.21 -15.04
C ALA A 13 10.15 4.05 -14.99
N GLU A 14 10.16 3.24 -13.92
CA GLU A 14 9.26 2.10 -13.78
C GLU A 14 7.87 2.54 -13.29
N VAL A 15 6.87 1.82 -13.80
CA VAL A 15 5.49 1.81 -13.28
C VAL A 15 5.27 0.45 -12.66
N LEU A 16 5.14 0.40 -11.34
CA LEU A 16 5.00 -0.84 -10.57
C LEU A 16 3.77 -0.79 -9.67
N ASP A 17 3.20 -1.96 -9.42
CA ASP A 17 2.14 -2.15 -8.45
C ASP A 17 2.69 -2.47 -7.06
N TYR A 18 2.00 -1.98 -6.04
CA TYR A 18 2.28 -2.26 -4.63
C TYR A 18 0.98 -2.60 -3.94
N LYS A 19 1.06 -3.54 -2.99
CA LYS A 19 -0.11 -4.07 -2.31
C LYS A 19 -0.08 -3.78 -0.82
N PHE A 20 -1.13 -3.12 -0.33
CA PHE A 20 -1.46 -3.05 1.08
C PHE A 20 -2.41 -4.22 1.39
N ASP A 21 -1.85 -5.31 1.89
CA ASP A 21 -2.61 -6.53 2.20
C ASP A 21 -3.09 -6.51 3.67
N TRP A 22 -4.40 -6.43 3.87
CA TRP A 22 -5.01 -6.36 5.21
C TRP A 22 -5.48 -7.73 5.73
N ALA A 23 -5.45 -8.75 4.89
CA ALA A 23 -5.69 -10.14 5.27
C ALA A 23 -4.60 -11.06 4.68
N PRO A 24 -3.31 -10.87 5.04
CA PRO A 24 -2.23 -11.58 4.38
C PRO A 24 -2.18 -13.07 4.70
N GLU A 25 -2.74 -13.54 5.82
CA GLU A 25 -2.90 -14.98 6.07
C GLU A 25 -3.96 -15.57 5.14
N THR A 26 -5.13 -14.93 5.05
CA THR A 26 -6.20 -15.31 4.11
C THR A 26 -5.73 -15.28 2.65
N ASN A 27 -4.91 -14.29 2.29
CA ASN A 27 -4.42 -14.08 0.93
C ASN A 27 -3.14 -14.89 0.61
N GLY A 28 -2.56 -15.60 1.59
CA GLY A 28 -1.34 -16.39 1.41
C GLY A 28 -0.08 -15.56 1.19
N THR A 29 -0.06 -14.30 1.63
CA THR A 29 1.07 -13.36 1.52
C THR A 29 1.76 -13.09 2.85
N GLY A 30 1.25 -13.62 3.97
CA GLY A 30 1.83 -13.47 5.31
C GLY A 30 1.19 -14.38 6.34
N ASN A 31 1.42 -14.07 7.63
CA ASN A 31 1.17 -15.00 8.74
C ASN A 31 0.05 -14.56 9.71
N SER A 32 -0.61 -13.42 9.46
CA SER A 32 -1.71 -12.96 10.32
C SER A 32 -2.61 -11.96 9.60
N ASP A 33 -3.92 -12.16 9.68
CA ASP A 33 -4.90 -11.19 9.22
C ASP A 33 -5.08 -10.03 10.20
N TRP A 34 -5.37 -8.85 9.65
CA TRP A 34 -5.84 -7.70 10.42
C TRP A 34 -7.36 -7.51 10.29
N LEU A 35 -7.90 -7.83 9.12
CA LEU A 35 -9.34 -7.97 8.92
C LEU A 35 -9.87 -9.17 9.70
N ALA A 36 -11.03 -9.03 10.32
CA ALA A 36 -11.71 -10.18 10.89
C ALA A 36 -12.26 -11.08 9.78
N ALA A 37 -12.55 -12.34 10.11
CA ALA A 37 -13.13 -13.28 9.15
C ALA A 37 -14.45 -12.74 8.56
N GLY A 38 -14.52 -12.63 7.24
CA GLY A 38 -15.68 -12.11 6.50
C GLY A 38 -15.79 -10.58 6.43
N GLU A 39 -14.85 -9.85 7.03
CA GLU A 39 -14.77 -8.40 6.92
C GLU A 39 -14.07 -7.98 5.62
N THR A 40 -14.54 -6.89 5.01
CA THR A 40 -13.98 -6.36 3.76
C THR A 40 -13.83 -4.85 3.82
N ILE A 41 -12.99 -4.33 2.95
CA ILE A 41 -12.75 -2.90 2.75
C ILE A 41 -13.90 -2.31 1.94
N THR A 42 -14.46 -1.20 2.40
CA THR A 42 -15.56 -0.48 1.74
C THR A 42 -15.06 0.72 0.94
N SER A 43 -13.99 1.36 1.41
CA SER A 43 -13.36 2.53 0.79
C SER A 43 -11.88 2.58 1.13
N HIS A 44 -11.09 3.18 0.24
CA HIS A 44 -9.68 3.43 0.47
C HIS A 44 -9.26 4.80 -0.06
N THR A 45 -8.25 5.37 0.56
CA THR A 45 -7.56 6.59 0.10
C THR A 45 -6.06 6.34 0.08
N ILE A 46 -5.40 6.65 -1.04
CA ILE A 46 -3.94 6.65 -1.13
C ILE A 46 -3.44 8.09 -1.08
N THR A 47 -2.48 8.35 -0.20
CA THR A 47 -1.77 9.64 -0.11
C THR A 47 -0.30 9.43 -0.39
N VAL A 48 0.26 10.26 -1.27
CA VAL A 48 1.70 10.26 -1.60
C VAL A 48 2.30 11.66 -1.45
N PRO A 49 3.60 11.79 -1.13
CA PRO A 49 4.28 13.07 -1.13
C PRO A 49 4.47 13.57 -2.57
N THR A 50 4.68 14.88 -2.73
CA THR A 50 5.05 15.46 -4.03
C THR A 50 6.29 14.78 -4.60
N GLY A 51 6.24 14.42 -5.88
CA GLY A 51 7.37 13.88 -6.64
C GLY A 51 7.22 12.40 -7.03
N ILE A 52 6.26 11.68 -6.45
CA ILE A 52 5.79 10.37 -6.92
C ILE A 52 4.31 10.46 -7.30
N THR A 53 3.88 9.69 -8.29
CA THR A 53 2.52 9.75 -8.83
C THR A 53 1.76 8.48 -8.50
N VAL A 54 0.50 8.63 -8.06
CA VAL A 54 -0.47 7.53 -8.06
C VAL A 54 -1.17 7.52 -9.42
N ASP A 55 -0.91 6.51 -10.24
CA ASP A 55 -1.57 6.39 -11.54
C ASP A 55 -2.99 5.83 -11.37
N SER A 56 -3.13 4.81 -10.52
CA SER A 56 -4.42 4.22 -10.15
C SER A 56 -4.32 3.45 -8.83
N SER A 57 -5.46 3.22 -8.20
CA SER A 57 -5.57 2.28 -7.08
C SER A 57 -6.93 1.60 -7.08
N ALA A 58 -6.99 0.35 -6.63
CA ALA A 58 -8.21 -0.43 -6.59
C ALA A 58 -8.21 -1.42 -5.41
N LEU A 59 -9.42 -1.78 -4.97
CA LEU A 59 -9.60 -2.95 -4.11
C LEU A 59 -9.25 -4.22 -4.89
N SER A 60 -8.63 -5.17 -4.20
CA SER A 60 -8.14 -6.44 -4.73
C SER A 60 -8.35 -7.54 -3.69
N ASP A 61 -8.08 -8.81 -4.04
CA ASP A 61 -8.22 -9.96 -3.15
C ASP A 61 -9.59 -10.03 -2.45
N ALA A 62 -10.67 -9.97 -3.24
CA ALA A 62 -12.04 -9.93 -2.72
C ALA A 62 -12.28 -8.81 -1.69
N ASN A 63 -11.70 -7.63 -1.92
CA ASN A 63 -11.76 -6.44 -1.07
C ASN A 63 -11.05 -6.59 0.28
N THR A 64 -9.99 -7.38 0.35
CA THR A 64 -9.12 -7.48 1.53
C THR A 64 -7.75 -6.83 1.35
N SER A 65 -7.46 -6.34 0.14
CA SER A 65 -6.22 -5.64 -0.20
C SER A 65 -6.51 -4.37 -1.00
N VAL A 66 -5.60 -3.40 -0.92
CA VAL A 66 -5.55 -2.26 -1.84
C VAL A 66 -4.30 -2.38 -2.69
N THR A 67 -4.47 -2.44 -4.01
CA THR A 67 -3.36 -2.41 -4.97
C THR A 67 -3.24 -1.01 -5.56
N VAL A 68 -2.04 -0.44 -5.52
CA VAL A 68 -1.73 0.90 -6.05
C VAL A 68 -0.66 0.80 -7.12
N TRP A 69 -0.86 1.49 -8.24
CA TRP A 69 0.13 1.66 -9.30
C TRP A 69 0.82 3.00 -9.14
N LEU A 70 2.16 2.98 -9.07
CA LEU A 70 2.99 4.17 -8.85
C LEU A 70 4.00 4.37 -9.98
N SER A 71 4.00 5.57 -10.56
CA SER A 71 4.99 6.04 -11.54
C SER A 71 5.82 7.22 -11.02
N GLY A 72 6.91 7.52 -11.72
CA GLY A 72 7.81 8.63 -11.39
C GLY A 72 8.57 8.41 -10.07
N GLY A 73 8.90 9.51 -9.40
CA GLY A 73 9.86 9.54 -8.30
C GLY A 73 11.21 10.10 -8.74
N THR A 74 11.97 10.65 -7.78
CA THR A 74 13.34 11.10 -7.98
C THR A 74 14.30 10.08 -7.39
N ALA A 75 15.28 9.61 -8.17
CA ALA A 75 16.33 8.73 -7.68
C ALA A 75 17.04 9.31 -6.46
N GLY A 76 17.29 8.46 -5.45
CA GLY A 76 17.84 8.85 -4.16
C GLY A 76 16.83 9.39 -3.16
N THR A 77 15.54 9.45 -3.50
CA THR A 77 14.47 9.86 -2.58
C THR A 77 13.64 8.67 -2.12
N ASP A 78 13.21 8.71 -0.85
CA ASP A 78 12.30 7.74 -0.27
C ASP A 78 10.93 8.40 -0.06
N TYR A 79 9.87 7.77 -0.57
CA TYR A 79 8.51 8.28 -0.48
C TYR A 79 7.69 7.44 0.48
N ALA A 80 7.08 8.08 1.49
CA ALA A 80 6.12 7.44 2.37
C ALA A 80 4.74 7.41 1.70
N VAL A 81 4.33 6.24 1.21
CA VAL A 81 3.03 6.01 0.58
C VAL A 81 2.08 5.50 1.65
N GLU A 82 0.97 6.20 1.84
CA GLU A 82 -0.01 5.93 2.88
C GLU A 82 -1.31 5.41 2.29
N CYS A 83 -1.85 4.34 2.88
CA CYS A 83 -3.16 3.78 2.57
C CYS A 83 -4.03 3.84 3.82
N GLU A 84 -5.14 4.58 3.72
CA GLU A 84 -6.22 4.58 4.70
C GLU A 84 -7.40 3.80 4.14
N ILE A 85 -8.03 2.95 4.96
CA ILE A 85 -9.19 2.14 4.60
C ILE A 85 -10.33 2.34 5.60
N ASP A 86 -11.56 2.20 5.12
CA ASP A 86 -12.73 1.90 5.95
C ASP A 86 -13.24 0.49 5.63
N THR A 87 -13.94 -0.12 6.59
CA THR A 87 -14.34 -1.53 6.53
C THR A 87 -15.83 -1.72 6.77
N THR A 88 -16.35 -2.88 6.38
CA THR A 88 -17.74 -3.30 6.66
C THR A 88 -18.04 -3.42 8.15
N ALA A 89 -17.03 -3.55 9.02
CA ALA A 89 -17.17 -3.53 10.47
C ALA A 89 -17.15 -2.12 11.09
N GLY A 90 -17.09 -1.07 10.26
CA GLY A 90 -17.05 0.33 10.73
C GLY A 90 -15.70 0.76 11.33
N ARG A 91 -14.62 0.03 11.01
CA ARG A 91 -13.25 0.38 11.42
C ARG A 91 -12.57 1.20 10.34
N THR A 92 -11.81 2.22 10.76
CA THR A 92 -10.87 2.96 9.92
C THR A 92 -9.45 2.62 10.34
N ALA A 93 -8.58 2.32 9.39
CA ALA A 93 -7.19 1.98 9.67
C ALA A 93 -6.25 2.50 8.60
N LYS A 94 -4.99 2.68 8.99
CA LYS A 94 -3.97 3.31 8.15
C LYS A 94 -2.66 2.55 8.19
N ARG A 95 -2.03 2.37 7.04
CA ARG A 95 -0.70 1.76 6.88
C ARG A 95 0.16 2.59 5.95
N THR A 96 1.47 2.53 6.18
CA THR A 96 2.46 3.25 5.40
C THR A 96 3.52 2.28 4.91
N MET A 97 3.89 2.39 3.63
CA MET A 97 5.07 1.74 3.05
C MET A 97 6.03 2.81 2.54
N MET A 98 7.32 2.48 2.53
CA MET A 98 8.36 3.32 1.96
C MET A 98 8.70 2.84 0.56
N ILE A 99 8.65 3.73 -0.42
CA ILE A 99 9.11 3.48 -1.79
C ILE A 99 10.46 4.19 -1.97
N ALA A 100 11.54 3.41 -1.92
CA ALA A 100 12.89 3.86 -2.17
C ALA A 100 13.15 3.93 -3.68
N VAL A 101 13.16 5.13 -4.23
CA VAL A 101 13.41 5.32 -5.66
C VAL A 101 14.92 5.38 -5.89
N ARG A 102 15.46 4.48 -6.70
CA ARG A 102 16.91 4.32 -6.96
C ARG A 102 17.12 4.00 -8.43
N GLU A 103 18.24 4.44 -9.01
CA GLU A 103 18.62 4.00 -10.37
C GLU A 103 18.90 2.50 -10.34
N ARG A 104 18.37 1.77 -11.32
CA ARG A 104 18.53 0.33 -11.43
C ARG A 104 19.30 -0.11 -12.68
#